data_AF-R5IVJ6-F1
#
_entry.id   AF-R5IVJ6-F1
#
_cell.length_a   1.000
_cell.length_b   1.000
_cell.length_c   1.000
_cell.angle_alpha   90.00
_cell.angle_beta   90.00
_cell.angle_gamma   90.00
#
_symmetry.space_group_name_H-M   'P 1'
#
loop_
_entity.id
_entity.type
_entity.pdbx_description
1 polymer ?
#
loop_
_entity_poly.entity_id
_entity_poly.type
_entity_poly.pdbx_seq_one_letter_code
_entity_poly.pdbx_strand_id
1 'polypeptide(L)'
;MKKEGLKKEVKNYERNVTIILVALTVISLIINVLVYTTGIYSDDTFYNTEAIRNVVNSGWFMTILWVDNIAIYVTNLFYFAGIIDSKRDMLVKISFGIFSILSTVLINVQIVNLVAGLFGII
;
A
#
# COMPACT_ATOMS: atom_id res chain seq x y z
N MET A 1 -5.84 22.60 -35.03
CA MET A 1 -6.68 22.68 -33.81
C MET A 1 -6.98 21.33 -33.15
N LYS A 2 -7.28 20.22 -33.86
CA LYS A 2 -7.63 18.91 -33.21
C LYS A 2 -6.51 18.23 -32.38
N LYS A 3 -5.23 18.42 -32.74
CA LYS A 3 -4.09 17.76 -32.07
C LYS A 3 -3.75 18.31 -30.67
N GLU A 4 -4.10 19.57 -30.38
CA GLU A 4 -3.78 20.21 -29.10
C GLU A 4 -4.81 19.88 -28.01
N GLY A 5 -6.08 19.69 -28.39
CA GLY A 5 -7.13 19.21 -27.48
C GLY A 5 -6.85 17.80 -26.97
N LEU A 6 -6.53 16.87 -27.88
CA LEU A 6 -6.15 15.49 -27.55
C LEU A 6 -4.94 15.40 -26.61
N LYS A 7 -3.93 16.25 -26.81
CA LYS A 7 -2.76 16.30 -25.90
C LYS A 7 -3.14 16.80 -24.50
N LYS A 8 -4.09 17.74 -24.38
CA LYS A 8 -4.57 18.23 -23.08
C LYS A 8 -5.43 17.18 -22.36
N GLU A 9 -6.28 16.46 -23.09
CA GLU A 9 -7.10 15.37 -22.53
C GLU A 9 -6.23 14.21 -22.01
N VAL A 10 -5.22 13.79 -22.79
CA VAL A 10 -4.27 12.75 -22.36
C VAL A 10 -3.51 13.18 -21.11
N LYS A 11 -3.03 14.43 -21.05
CA LYS A 11 -2.32 14.95 -19.87
C LYS A 11 -3.21 15.03 -18.62
N ASN A 12 -4.49 15.36 -18.78
CA ASN A 12 -5.45 15.36 -17.68
C ASN A 12 -5.80 13.94 -17.22
N TYR A 13 -5.91 12.99 -18.16
CA TYR A 13 -6.11 11.57 -17.86
C TYR A 13 -4.92 11.01 -17.05
N GLU A 14 -3.69 11.22 -17.51
CA GLU A 14 -2.48 10.80 -16.80
C GLU A 14 -2.43 11.37 -15.38
N ARG A 15 -2.72 12.67 -15.22
CA ARG A 15 -2.76 13.32 -13.91
C ARG A 15 -3.81 12.70 -12.99
N ASN A 16 -5.01 12.43 -13.48
CA ASN A 16 -6.08 11.82 -12.68
C ASN A 16 -5.71 10.40 -12.26
N VAL A 17 -5.15 9.62 -13.19
CA VAL A 17 -4.64 8.27 -12.90
C VAL A 17 -3.55 8.32 -11.84
N THR A 18 -2.60 9.26 -11.92
CA THR A 18 -1.56 9.43 -10.89
C THR A 18 -2.16 9.73 -9.52
N ILE A 19 -3.14 10.65 -9.43
CA ILE A 19 -3.79 10.98 -8.16
C ILE A 19 -4.49 9.77 -7.56
N ILE A 20 -5.22 9.00 -8.38
CA ILE A 20 -5.91 7.78 -7.95
C ILE A 20 -4.89 6.75 -7.44
N LEU A 21 -3.79 6.54 -8.16
CA LEU A 21 -2.74 5.61 -7.75
C LEU A 21 -2.08 6.01 -6.42
N VAL A 22 -1.83 7.31 -6.21
CA VAL A 22 -1.29 7.81 -4.94
C VAL A 22 -2.29 7.58 -3.81
N ALA A 23 -3.57 7.88 -4.02
CA ALA A 23 -4.61 7.65 -3.02
C ALA A 23 -4.74 6.16 -2.66
N LEU A 24 -4.75 5.28 -3.65
CA LEU A 24 -4.77 3.83 -3.45
C LEU A 24 -3.54 3.37 -2.67
N THR A 25 -2.35 3.87 -3.01
CA THR A 25 -1.11 3.53 -2.29
C THR A 25 -1.18 3.90 -0.80
N VAL A 26 -1.71 5.08 -0.49
CA VAL A 26 -1.89 5.51 0.91
C VAL A 26 -2.87 4.59 1.65
N ILE A 27 -3.97 4.20 1.00
CA ILE A 27 -4.94 3.26 1.56
C ILE A 27 -4.29 1.90 1.82
N SER A 28 -3.52 1.36 0.86
CA SER A 28 -2.79 0.10 1.03
C SER A 28 -1.80 0.14 2.20
N LEU A 29 -1.12 1.26 2.41
CA LEU A 29 -0.20 1.44 3.53
C LEU A 29 -0.94 1.41 4.88
N ILE A 30 -2.09 2.08 4.98
CA ILE A 30 -2.91 2.07 6.20
C ILE A 30 -3.41 0.65 6.52
N ILE A 31 -3.92 -0.06 5.50
CA ILE A 31 -4.38 -1.45 5.65
C ILE A 31 -3.24 -2.33 6.16
N ASN A 32 -2.06 -2.25 5.53
CA ASN A 32 -0.90 -3.05 5.91
C ASN A 32 -0.49 -2.76 7.36
N VAL A 33 -0.39 -1.50 7.76
CA VAL A 33 -0.03 -1.13 9.13
C VAL A 33 -1.00 -1.73 10.15
N LEU A 34 -2.31 -1.69 9.89
CA LEU A 34 -3.32 -2.25 10.81
C LEU A 34 -3.17 -3.77 10.96
N VAL A 35 -2.97 -4.47 9.84
CA VAL A 35 -2.75 -5.93 9.83
C VAL A 35 -1.43 -6.30 10.51
N TYR A 36 -0.34 -5.59 10.21
CA TYR A 36 0.97 -5.82 10.83
C TYR A 36 0.95 -5.53 12.34
N THR A 37 0.28 -4.46 12.77
CA THR A 37 0.15 -4.13 14.20
C THR A 37 -0.58 -5.24 14.94
N THR A 38 -1.66 -5.76 14.36
CA THR A 38 -2.41 -6.89 14.92
C THR A 38 -1.56 -8.17 15.00
N GLY A 39 -0.68 -8.40 14.02
CA GLY A 39 0.24 -9.53 14.02
C GLY A 39 1.39 -9.40 15.02
N ILE A 40 1.96 -8.20 15.18
CA ILE A 40 3.07 -7.94 16.11
C ILE A 40 2.59 -8.08 17.57
N TYR A 41 1.39 -7.59 17.87
CA TYR A 41 0.81 -7.63 19.20
C TYR A 41 -0.14 -8.82 19.42
N SER A 42 -0.01 -9.89 18.64
CA SER A 42 -0.99 -10.99 18.63
C SER A 42 -1.11 -11.78 19.95
N ASP A 43 -0.17 -11.59 20.88
CA ASP A 43 -0.19 -12.25 22.18
C ASP A 43 -1.09 -11.49 23.16
N ASP A 44 -2.33 -11.95 23.25
CA ASP A 44 -3.37 -11.35 24.10
C ASP A 44 -3.08 -11.50 25.61
N THR A 45 -2.06 -12.27 26.00
CA THR A 45 -1.64 -12.34 27.41
C THR A 45 -0.88 -11.08 27.84
N PHE A 46 -0.28 -10.35 26.89
CA PHE A 46 0.49 -9.14 27.15
C PHE A 46 -0.19 -7.87 26.61
N TYR A 47 -1.09 -7.99 25.64
CA TYR A 47 -1.62 -6.85 24.90
C TYR A 47 -3.13 -6.93 24.72
N ASN A 48 -3.83 -5.81 24.93
CA ASN A 48 -5.26 -5.73 24.64
C ASN A 48 -5.50 -5.40 23.16
N THR A 49 -5.68 -6.42 22.33
CA THR A 49 -5.86 -6.24 20.88
C THR A 49 -7.32 -6.31 20.40
N GLU A 50 -8.29 -6.37 21.32
CA GLU A 50 -9.69 -6.61 20.98
C GLU A 50 -10.24 -5.55 20.01
N ALA A 51 -9.93 -4.28 20.25
CA ALA A 51 -10.39 -3.18 19.42
C ALA A 51 -9.82 -3.23 17.99
N ILE A 52 -8.52 -3.49 17.82
CA ILE A 52 -7.91 -3.57 16.49
C ILE A 52 -8.34 -4.82 15.75
N ARG A 53 -8.48 -5.96 16.44
CA ARG A 53 -8.99 -7.21 15.86
C ARG A 53 -10.42 -7.07 15.39
N ASN A 54 -11.29 -6.39 16.14
CA ASN A 54 -12.66 -6.13 15.73
C ASN A 54 -12.74 -5.32 14.43
N VAL A 55 -11.81 -4.38 14.23
CA VAL A 55 -11.70 -3.62 12.97
C VAL A 55 -11.17 -4.50 11.85
N VAL A 56 -10.03 -5.17 12.06
CA VAL A 56 -9.37 -5.98 11.01
C VAL A 56 -10.22 -7.18 10.58
N ASN A 57 -10.93 -7.81 11.51
CA ASN A 57 -11.81 -8.96 11.22
C ASN A 57 -13.22 -8.54 10.78
N SER A 58 -13.52 -7.24 10.70
CA SER A 58 -14.82 -6.77 10.23
C SER A 58 -15.02 -7.11 8.75
N GLY A 59 -16.26 -7.44 8.37
CA GLY A 59 -16.56 -7.83 6.98
C GLY A 59 -16.23 -6.75 5.95
N TRP A 60 -16.40 -5.48 6.31
CA TRP A 60 -16.05 -4.35 5.43
C TRP A 60 -14.53 -4.22 5.27
N PHE A 61 -13.76 -4.35 6.35
CA PHE A 61 -12.31 -4.27 6.29
C PHE A 61 -11.74 -5.44 5.48
N MET A 62 -12.23 -6.66 5.72
CA MET A 62 -11.83 -7.83 4.97
C MET A 62 -12.13 -7.67 3.46
N THR A 63 -13.27 -7.08 3.10
CA THR A 63 -13.59 -6.80 1.69
C THR A 63 -12.57 -5.82 1.07
N ILE A 64 -12.24 -4.75 1.79
CA ILE A 64 -11.24 -3.76 1.34
C ILE A 64 -9.86 -4.40 1.20
N LEU A 65 -9.44 -5.20 2.19
CA LEU A 65 -8.18 -5.94 2.18
C LEU A 65 -8.07 -6.89 0.98
N TRP A 66 -9.16 -7.59 0.63
CA TRP A 66 -9.21 -8.43 -0.56
C TRP A 66 -9.03 -7.64 -1.85
N VAL A 67 -9.75 -6.51 -2.00
CA VAL A 67 -9.64 -5.63 -3.17
C VAL A 67 -8.22 -5.07 -3.29
N ASP A 68 -7.62 -4.66 -2.18
CA ASP A 68 -6.25 -4.15 -2.11
C ASP A 68 -5.24 -5.20 -2.58
N ASN A 69 -5.34 -6.43 -2.08
CA ASN A 69 -4.46 -7.53 -2.48
C ASN A 69 -4.57 -7.86 -3.99
N ILE A 70 -5.79 -7.90 -4.54
CA ILE A 70 -5.99 -8.11 -5.98
C ILE A 70 -5.33 -6.98 -6.79
N ALA A 71 -5.51 -5.72 -6.37
CA ALA A 71 -4.92 -4.57 -7.04
C ALA A 71 -3.38 -4.62 -7.01
N ILE A 72 -2.77 -5.02 -5.89
CA ILE A 72 -1.32 -5.21 -5.77
C ILE A 72 -0.83 -6.30 -6.73
N TYR A 73 -1.49 -7.46 -6.77
CA TYR A 73 -1.09 -8.55 -7.67
C TYR A 73 -1.19 -8.15 -9.14
N VAL A 74 -2.28 -7.50 -9.54
CA VAL A 74 -2.47 -7.01 -10.91
C VAL A 74 -1.42 -5.96 -11.27
N THR A 75 -1.14 -5.02 -10.36
CA THR A 75 -0.12 -3.97 -10.57
C THR A 75 1.27 -4.58 -10.69
N ASN A 76 1.61 -5.56 -9.85
CA ASN A 76 2.88 -6.28 -9.94
C ASN A 76 3.02 -7.05 -11.25
N LEU A 77 1.95 -7.70 -11.74
CA LEU A 77 1.95 -8.37 -13.04
C LEU A 77 2.25 -7.39 -14.19
N PHE A 78 1.60 -6.22 -14.21
CA PHE A 78 1.89 -5.18 -15.20
C PHE A 78 3.31 -4.63 -15.06
N TYR A 79 3.80 -4.45 -13.85
CA TYR A 79 5.14 -3.98 -13.58
C TYR A 79 6.21 -4.96 -14.08
N PHE A 80 6.05 -6.26 -13.82
CA PHE A 80 6.94 -7.29 -14.35
C PHE A 80 6.90 -7.36 -15.88
N ALA A 81 5.71 -7.30 -16.48
CA ALA A 81 5.58 -7.25 -17.94
C ALA A 81 6.33 -6.04 -18.55
N GLY A 82 6.22 -4.87 -17.93
CA GLY A 82 6.92 -3.66 -18.37
C GLY A 82 8.44 -3.68 -18.12
N ILE A 83 8.91 -4.34 -17.05
CA ILE A 83 10.35 -4.54 -16.80
C ILE A 83 10.98 -5.45 -17.86
N ILE A 84 10.27 -6.50 -18.28
CA ILE A 84 10.75 -7.45 -19.29
C ILE A 84 11.00 -6.72 -20.63
N ASP A 85 10.18 -5.72 -20.96
CA ASP A 85 10.35 -4.91 -22.17
C ASP A 85 11.45 -3.82 -22.04
N SER A 86 11.70 -3.27 -20.86
CA SER A 86 12.71 -2.22 -20.67
C SER A 86 14.01 -2.76 -20.05
N LYS A 87 14.96 -3.22 -20.88
CA LYS A 87 16.30 -3.65 -20.40
C LYS A 87 17.14 -2.55 -19.74
N ARG A 88 16.76 -1.27 -19.92
CA ARG A 88 17.46 -0.13 -19.35
C ARG A 88 16.98 0.10 -17.90
N ASP A 89 17.93 0.13 -16.97
CA ASP A 89 17.75 0.49 -15.55
C ASP A 89 17.11 -0.55 -14.62
N MET A 90 17.15 -1.84 -14.99
CA MET A 90 16.62 -2.94 -14.15
C MET A 90 17.21 -2.97 -12.73
N LEU A 91 18.53 -2.77 -12.59
CA LEU A 91 19.21 -2.76 -11.28
C LEU A 91 18.80 -1.56 -10.43
N VAL A 92 18.59 -0.39 -11.03
CA VAL A 92 18.14 0.81 -10.29
C VAL A 92 16.71 0.64 -9.80
N LYS A 93 15.83 0.07 -10.63
CA LYS A 93 14.44 -0.26 -10.27
C LYS A 93 14.36 -1.30 -9.15
N ILE A 94 15.22 -2.32 -9.18
CA ILE A 94 15.32 -3.33 -8.12
C ILE A 94 15.87 -2.71 -6.83
N SER A 95 16.95 -1.94 -6.89
CA SER A 95 17.54 -1.27 -5.73
C SER A 95 16.59 -0.27 -5.09
N PHE A 96 15.81 0.47 -5.88
CA PHE A 96 14.76 1.35 -5.37
C PHE A 96 13.61 0.56 -4.73
N GLY A 97 13.24 -0.59 -5.29
CA GLY A 97 12.28 -1.51 -4.69
C GLY A 97 12.74 -2.04 -3.33
N ILE A 98 13.99 -2.51 -3.23
CA ILE A 98 14.59 -2.99 -1.97
C ILE A 98 14.70 -1.85 -0.95
N PHE A 99 15.19 -0.68 -1.35
CA PHE A 99 15.26 0.50 -0.49
C PHE A 99 13.87 0.93 0.01
N SER A 100 12.87 0.92 -0.88
CA SER A 100 11.48 1.20 -0.53
C SER A 100 10.98 0.21 0.51
N ILE A 101 11.16 -1.11 0.30
CA ILE A 101 10.75 -2.14 1.28
C ILE A 101 11.42 -1.89 2.64
N LEU A 102 12.73 -1.65 2.67
CA LEU A 102 13.48 -1.40 3.91
C LEU A 102 13.02 -0.12 4.63
N SER A 103 12.73 0.95 3.87
CA SER A 103 12.20 2.20 4.42
C SER A 103 10.77 2.04 4.95
N THR A 104 9.93 1.24 4.27
CA THR A 104 8.60 0.86 4.75
C THR A 104 8.69 0.07 6.04
N VAL A 105 9.69 -0.82 6.21
CA VAL A 105 9.90 -1.58 7.46
C VAL A 105 10.31 -0.68 8.64
N LEU A 106 11.22 0.28 8.44
CA LEU A 106 11.63 1.21 9.51
C LEU A 106 10.52 2.18 9.91
N ILE A 107 9.79 2.70 8.92
CA ILE A 107 8.60 3.54 9.16
C ILE A 107 7.49 2.71 9.81
N ASN A 108 7.36 1.42 9.46
CA ASN A 108 6.38 0.53 10.06
C ASN A 108 6.54 0.42 11.57
N VAL A 109 7.73 0.41 12.16
CA VAL A 109 7.85 0.27 13.63
C VAL A 109 7.24 1.48 14.37
N GLN A 110 7.52 2.69 13.93
CA GLN A 110 6.97 3.90 14.56
C GLN A 110 5.46 4.02 14.31
N ILE A 111 5.02 3.72 13.09
CA ILE A 111 3.60 3.76 12.74
C ILE A 111 2.83 2.64 13.44
N VAL A 112 3.41 1.44 13.60
CA VAL A 112 2.83 0.31 14.36
C VAL A 112 2.64 0.72 15.82
N ASN A 113 3.65 1.34 16.45
CA ASN A 113 3.51 1.82 17.83
C ASN A 113 2.47 2.94 17.95
N LEU A 114 2.39 3.85 16.98
CA LEU A 114 1.36 4.89 16.92
C LEU A 114 -0.04 4.27 16.86
N VAL A 115 -0.25 3.32 15.94
CA VAL A 115 -1.53 2.61 15.79
C VAL A 115 -1.85 1.81 17.04
N ALA A 116 -0.87 1.12 17.62
CA ALA A 116 -1.06 0.40 18.87
C ALA A 116 -1.52 1.33 20.01
N GLY A 117 -0.94 2.53 20.13
CA GLY A 117 -1.41 3.55 21.07
C GLY A 117 -2.83 4.07 20.77
N LEU A 118 -3.18 4.29 19.48
CA LEU A 118 -4.54 4.71 19.08
C LEU A 118 -5.61 3.67 19.43
N PHE A 119 -5.24 2.39 19.44
CA PHE A 119 -6.13 1.29 19.80
C PHE A 119 -6.01 0.86 21.27
N GLY A 120 -5.21 1.55 22.09
CA GLY A 120 -5.04 1.26 23.52
C GLY A 120 -4.33 -0.07 23.81
N ILE A 121 -3.50 -0.55 22.88
CA ILE A 121 -2.74 -1.79 22.98
C ILE A 121 -1.55 -1.63 23.93
N ILE A 122 -0.92 -0.45 23.95
CA ILE A 122 0.21 -0.01 24.79
C ILE A 122 -0.03 1.38 25.35
#